data_AF-A0A520QH57-F1
#
_entry.id   AF-A0A520QH57-F1
#
_cell.length_a   1.000
_cell.length_b   1.000
_cell.length_c   1.000
_cell.angle_alpha   90.00
_cell.angle_beta   90.00
_cell.angle_gamma   90.00
#
_symmetry.space_group_name_H-M   'P 1'
#
loop_
_entity.id
_entity.type
_entity.pdbx_description
1 polymer ?
#
loop_
_entity_poly.entity_id
_entity_poly.type
_entity_poly.pdbx_seq_one_letter_code
_entity_poly.pdbx_strand_id
1 'polypeptide(L)'
;MVSHGFLHTQPEPGPARAVTSRYVPGVGFDPAPHRDPRGNERWIVLGAFVFGLVALVAIVLEDYEPAKLAPVFMLLAWFPLIALHELGHALVAKLLGWEVREMVVGFGAEIARFELRGVPVTLKMYPLAGWVVPVPRTLRGVRWRSALVYLAGPLSELALVAVLGSVVGWETMLSRSDAVAVIAAQGVCIAALIDVVSNLIPRAVQTEHGWSYTDGLGAIRALTKPRAEYAAQVRSVHEEAILDALAGRDVEGTLDACEKAYAALGDDPHLRSTMGAALTELRRETPLDLDGRALPDAVRRRASEAPPPAAPTRDFDQDQD
;
A
#
# COMPACT_ATOMS: atom_id res chain seq x y z
N MET A 1 -22.52 3.25 -52.62
CA MET A 1 -23.51 2.44 -51.89
C MET A 1 -22.98 2.27 -50.47
N VAL A 2 -23.80 2.63 -49.49
CA VAL A 2 -23.51 2.88 -48.07
C VAL A 2 -23.60 1.59 -47.23
N SER A 3 -22.98 1.59 -46.04
CA SER A 3 -23.28 0.77 -44.84
C SER A 3 -22.77 -0.70 -44.81
N HIS A 4 -22.31 -1.30 -43.71
CA HIS A 4 -22.33 -1.05 -42.24
C HIS A 4 -21.00 -1.62 -41.64
N GLY A 5 -20.38 -1.18 -40.54
CA GLY A 5 -20.89 -0.44 -39.38
C GLY A 5 -21.32 -1.38 -38.24
N PHE A 6 -20.41 -2.16 -37.65
CA PHE A 6 -20.66 -2.87 -36.38
C PHE A 6 -19.68 -2.41 -35.30
N LEU A 7 -20.14 -1.40 -34.55
CA LEU A 7 -19.65 -1.04 -33.24
C LEU A 7 -20.04 -2.16 -32.27
N HIS A 8 -19.06 -2.88 -31.72
CA HIS A 8 -19.28 -3.63 -30.49
C HIS A 8 -19.38 -2.62 -29.36
N THR A 9 -20.61 -2.33 -28.94
CA THR A 9 -20.92 -1.62 -27.71
C THR A 9 -20.42 -2.46 -26.54
N GLN A 10 -19.35 -1.99 -25.89
CA GLN A 10 -18.99 -2.45 -24.55
C GLN A 10 -20.18 -2.15 -23.62
N PRO A 11 -20.58 -3.07 -22.71
CA PRO A 11 -21.58 -2.74 -21.71
C PRO A 11 -21.00 -1.68 -20.76
N GLU A 12 -21.74 -0.59 -20.58
CA GLU A 12 -21.48 0.45 -19.58
C GLU A 12 -21.21 -0.20 -18.21
N PRO A 13 -20.04 0.03 -17.59
CA PRO A 13 -19.83 -0.42 -16.23
C PRO A 13 -20.73 0.40 -15.31
N GLY A 14 -21.70 -0.28 -14.66
CA GLY A 14 -22.47 0.28 -13.56
C GLY A 14 -21.56 0.82 -12.44
N PRO A 15 -22.09 1.60 -11.49
CA PRO A 15 -21.28 2.39 -10.55
C PRO A 15 -20.68 1.49 -9.45
N ALA A 16 -19.73 0.64 -9.83
CA ALA A 16 -18.72 0.18 -8.91
C ALA A 16 -17.88 1.42 -8.59
N ARG A 17 -17.85 1.83 -7.32
CA ARG A 17 -16.88 2.81 -6.81
C ARG A 17 -15.49 2.30 -7.16
N ALA A 18 -14.98 2.72 -8.32
CA ALA A 18 -13.60 2.56 -8.70
C ALA A 18 -12.81 3.43 -7.72
N VAL A 19 -12.35 2.81 -6.64
CA VAL A 19 -11.15 3.28 -5.96
C VAL A 19 -10.03 3.00 -6.96
N THR A 20 -9.91 3.90 -7.94
CA THR A 20 -8.72 4.00 -8.77
C THR A 20 -7.55 4.09 -7.80
N SER A 21 -6.54 3.24 -8.01
CA SER A 21 -5.29 3.32 -7.26
C SER A 21 -4.83 4.78 -7.31
N ARG A 22 -4.96 5.48 -6.18
CA ARG A 22 -4.66 6.91 -6.09
C ARG A 22 -3.15 7.04 -6.22
N TYR A 23 -2.69 7.46 -7.40
CA TYR A 23 -1.28 7.67 -7.74
C TYR A 23 -0.53 8.31 -6.55
N VAL A 24 0.50 7.63 -6.05
CA VAL A 24 1.34 8.13 -4.95
C VAL A 24 2.70 8.56 -5.52
N PRO A 25 2.98 9.88 -5.63
CA PRO A 25 4.26 10.35 -6.15
C PRO A 25 5.45 9.82 -5.33
N GLY A 26 6.47 9.28 -5.99
CA GLY A 26 7.72 8.86 -5.33
C GLY A 26 7.61 7.58 -4.50
N VAL A 27 6.45 6.92 -4.47
CA VAL A 27 6.34 5.49 -4.22
C VAL A 27 6.55 4.83 -5.58
N GLY A 28 7.76 4.33 -5.84
CA GLY A 28 8.01 3.62 -7.09
C GLY A 28 7.33 2.28 -7.01
N PHE A 29 6.02 2.17 -7.29
CA PHE A 29 5.36 0.88 -7.12
C PHE A 29 3.99 0.72 -7.78
N ASP A 30 4.01 0.07 -8.93
CA ASP A 30 3.15 -1.08 -9.24
C ASP A 30 4.13 -2.19 -9.65
N PRO A 31 4.25 -3.32 -8.90
CA PRO A 31 5.35 -4.24 -9.09
C PRO A 31 5.00 -5.40 -10.00
N ALA A 32 3.72 -5.61 -10.30
CA ALA A 32 3.33 -6.77 -11.05
C ALA A 32 3.96 -6.57 -12.43
N PRO A 33 4.87 -7.46 -12.87
CA PRO A 33 5.29 -7.44 -14.24
C PRO A 33 4.04 -7.74 -15.05
N HIS A 34 3.40 -6.71 -15.60
CA HIS A 34 2.36 -6.84 -16.60
C HIS A 34 2.95 -7.15 -17.98
N ARG A 35 4.17 -7.71 -18.01
CA ARG A 35 4.62 -8.44 -19.17
C ARG A 35 3.84 -9.75 -19.20
N ASP A 36 2.71 -9.71 -19.90
CA ASP A 36 2.00 -10.92 -20.30
C ASP A 36 3.02 -11.88 -20.95
N PRO A 37 3.07 -13.15 -20.50
CA PRO A 37 3.96 -14.14 -21.10
C PRO A 37 3.69 -14.20 -22.60
N ARG A 38 4.70 -13.96 -23.43
CA ARG A 38 4.49 -13.86 -24.87
C ARG A 38 4.45 -15.25 -25.48
N GLY A 39 3.40 -15.54 -26.26
CA GLY A 39 3.32 -16.75 -27.09
C GLY A 39 3.33 -18.06 -26.30
N ASN A 40 4.42 -18.83 -26.42
CA ASN A 40 4.60 -20.17 -25.83
C ASN A 40 5.14 -20.13 -24.38
N GLU A 41 5.67 -19.00 -23.90
CA GLU A 41 6.23 -18.86 -22.54
C GLU A 41 5.24 -19.30 -21.45
N ARG A 42 3.97 -18.90 -21.55
CA ARG A 42 2.90 -19.32 -20.61
C ARG A 42 2.73 -20.83 -20.53
N TRP A 43 2.82 -21.51 -21.66
CA TRP A 43 2.64 -22.96 -21.73
C TRP A 43 3.88 -23.69 -21.21
N ILE A 44 5.07 -23.14 -21.41
CA ILE A 44 6.31 -23.66 -20.84
C ILE A 44 6.29 -23.52 -19.31
N VAL A 45 5.94 -22.34 -18.79
CA VAL A 45 5.85 -22.10 -17.33
C VAL A 45 4.79 -22.99 -16.70
N LEU A 46 3.59 -23.06 -17.31
CA LEU A 46 2.52 -23.94 -16.83
C LEU A 46 2.94 -25.41 -16.87
N GLY A 47 3.57 -25.85 -17.97
CA GLY A 47 4.07 -27.21 -18.12
C GLY A 47 5.13 -27.56 -17.08
N ALA A 48 6.10 -26.67 -16.84
CA ALA A 48 7.12 -26.84 -15.82
C ALA A 48 6.53 -26.91 -14.40
N PHE A 49 5.54 -26.06 -14.10
CA PHE A 49 4.83 -26.07 -12.82
C PHE A 49 4.07 -27.38 -12.60
N VAL A 50 3.28 -27.81 -13.60
CA VAL A 50 2.53 -29.09 -13.53
C VAL A 50 3.50 -30.27 -13.41
N PHE A 51 4.58 -30.29 -14.18
CA PHE A 51 5.61 -31.33 -14.09
C PHE A 51 6.24 -31.38 -12.70
N GLY A 52 6.60 -30.21 -12.13
CA GLY A 52 7.14 -30.11 -10.78
C GLY A 52 6.17 -30.65 -9.73
N LEU A 53 4.87 -30.34 -9.85
CA LEU A 53 3.85 -30.86 -8.95
C LEU A 53 3.68 -32.38 -9.07
N VAL A 54 3.65 -32.92 -10.29
CA VAL A 54 3.57 -34.37 -10.53
C VAL A 54 4.80 -35.08 -10.00
N ALA A 55 6.00 -34.54 -10.23
CA ALA A 55 7.24 -35.09 -9.71
C ALA A 55 7.27 -35.08 -8.18
N LEU A 56 6.80 -34.00 -7.54
CA LEU A 56 6.66 -33.93 -6.09
C LEU A 56 5.70 -35.01 -5.57
N VAL A 57 4.53 -35.17 -6.21
CA VAL A 57 3.57 -36.22 -5.85
C VAL A 57 4.19 -37.61 -6.00
N ALA A 58 4.89 -37.86 -7.11
CA ALA A 58 5.57 -39.14 -7.34
C ALA A 58 6.61 -39.44 -6.25
N ILE A 59 7.46 -38.46 -5.91
CA ILE A 59 8.47 -38.59 -4.84
C ILE A 59 7.83 -38.88 -3.48
N VAL A 60 6.70 -38.24 -3.17
CA VAL A 60 5.98 -38.44 -1.91
C VAL A 60 5.35 -39.84 -1.84
N LEU A 61 4.80 -40.32 -2.96
CA LEU A 61 4.10 -41.61 -3.01
C LEU A 61 5.05 -42.81 -3.13
N GLU A 62 6.19 -42.64 -3.78
CA GLU A 62 7.24 -43.66 -3.88
C GLU A 62 7.87 -43.88 -2.51
N ASP A 63 7.73 -45.09 -1.94
CA ASP A 63 8.25 -45.49 -0.62
C ASP A 63 7.99 -44.42 0.45
N TYR A 64 6.72 -44.17 0.74
CA TYR A 64 6.29 -43.07 1.60
C TYR A 64 7.00 -43.06 2.97
N GLU A 65 7.59 -41.90 3.29
CA GLU A 65 8.14 -41.56 4.59
C GLU A 65 7.51 -40.22 5.02
N PRO A 66 7.11 -40.04 6.30
CA PRO A 66 6.50 -38.78 6.76
C PRO A 66 7.33 -37.53 6.43
N ALA A 67 8.66 -37.63 6.50
CA ALA A 67 9.57 -36.54 6.16
C ALA A 67 9.37 -35.98 4.74
N LYS A 68 8.88 -36.79 3.80
CA LYS A 68 8.58 -36.37 2.42
C LYS A 68 7.41 -35.39 2.33
N LEU A 69 6.63 -35.21 3.41
CA LEU A 69 5.58 -34.18 3.48
C LEU A 69 6.14 -32.76 3.68
N ALA A 70 7.41 -32.60 4.09
CA ALA A 70 7.98 -31.28 4.38
C ALA A 70 7.89 -30.29 3.20
N PRO A 71 8.23 -30.65 1.94
CA PRO A 71 8.09 -29.75 0.80
C PRO A 71 6.62 -29.42 0.49
N VAL A 72 5.69 -30.33 0.78
CA VAL A 72 4.24 -30.07 0.62
C VAL A 72 3.81 -28.99 1.60
N PHE A 73 4.16 -29.11 2.87
CA PHE A 73 3.86 -28.07 3.87
C PHE A 73 4.56 -26.74 3.57
N MET A 74 5.79 -26.77 3.03
CA MET A 74 6.50 -25.59 2.57
C MET A 74 5.71 -24.84 1.47
N LEU A 75 5.19 -25.56 0.47
CA LEU A 75 4.37 -24.98 -0.60
C LEU A 75 3.02 -24.45 -0.08
N LEU A 76 2.37 -25.20 0.81
CA LEU A 76 1.09 -24.78 1.42
C LEU A 76 1.27 -23.55 2.33
N ALA A 77 2.42 -23.41 2.98
CA ALA A 77 2.73 -22.26 3.84
C ALA A 77 2.97 -20.97 3.04
N TRP A 78 3.29 -21.06 1.75
CA TRP A 78 3.72 -19.92 0.95
C TRP A 78 2.68 -18.78 0.88
N PHE A 79 1.41 -19.12 0.59
CA PHE A 79 0.34 -18.11 0.53
C PHE A 79 0.11 -17.42 1.89
N PRO A 80 -0.08 -18.15 3.01
CA PRO A 80 -0.18 -17.54 4.33
C PRO A 80 1.04 -16.71 4.74
N LEU A 81 2.25 -17.12 4.37
CA LEU A 81 3.48 -16.40 4.70
C LEU A 81 3.56 -15.06 3.97
N ILE A 82 3.24 -15.00 2.67
CA ILE A 82 3.15 -13.72 1.96
C ILE A 82 2.14 -12.80 2.65
N ALA A 83 0.95 -13.32 3.01
CA ALA A 83 -0.05 -12.51 3.69
C ALA A 83 0.45 -11.99 5.05
N LEU A 84 1.17 -12.82 5.82
CA LEU A 84 1.79 -12.42 7.08
C LEU A 84 2.87 -11.35 6.87
N HIS A 85 3.72 -11.54 5.87
CA HIS A 85 4.79 -10.62 5.48
C HIS A 85 4.24 -9.23 5.17
N GLU A 86 3.25 -9.15 4.27
CA GLU A 86 2.61 -7.87 3.92
C GLU A 86 1.87 -7.23 5.10
N LEU A 87 1.22 -8.07 5.92
CA LEU A 87 0.59 -7.60 7.16
C LEU A 87 1.61 -6.98 8.12
N GLY A 88 2.84 -7.51 8.18
CA GLY A 88 3.96 -6.93 8.93
C GLY A 88 4.23 -5.48 8.53
N HIS A 89 4.41 -5.22 7.23
CA HIS A 89 4.59 -3.86 6.71
C HIS A 89 3.41 -2.94 7.05
N ALA A 90 2.19 -3.39 6.77
CA ALA A 90 0.97 -2.61 6.99
C ALA A 90 0.79 -2.27 8.48
N LEU A 91 1.03 -3.23 9.37
CA LEU A 91 0.92 -3.05 10.81
C LEU A 91 1.93 -2.03 11.32
N VAL A 92 3.21 -2.17 10.97
CA VAL A 92 4.25 -1.23 11.41
C VAL A 92 4.00 0.16 10.83
N ALA A 93 3.57 0.28 9.57
CA ALA A 93 3.18 1.56 8.98
C ALA A 93 2.05 2.23 9.79
N LYS A 94 0.97 1.50 10.10
CA LYS A 94 -0.13 2.02 10.92
C LYS A 94 0.32 2.42 12.33
N LEU A 95 1.17 1.62 12.98
CA LEU A 95 1.73 1.95 14.31
C LEU A 95 2.59 3.23 14.29
N LEU A 96 3.24 3.52 13.16
CA LEU A 96 3.98 4.77 12.96
C LEU A 96 3.10 5.96 12.55
N GLY A 97 1.77 5.77 12.53
CA GLY A 97 0.79 6.79 12.15
C GLY A 97 0.76 7.08 10.65
N TRP A 98 1.21 6.12 9.82
CA TRP A 98 1.19 6.26 8.38
C TRP A 98 -0.14 5.76 7.80
N GLU A 99 -0.44 6.25 6.60
CA GLU A 99 -1.54 5.72 5.82
C GLU A 99 -1.09 4.47 5.07
N VAL A 100 -1.97 3.49 4.95
CA VAL A 100 -1.75 2.33 4.09
C VAL A 100 -2.85 2.37 3.05
N ARG A 101 -2.48 2.74 1.82
CA ARG A 101 -3.44 2.96 0.73
C ARG A 101 -3.92 1.65 0.13
N GLU A 102 -3.05 0.66 0.08
CA GLU A 102 -3.35 -0.66 -0.48
C GLU A 102 -2.42 -1.70 0.12
N MET A 103 -2.94 -2.91 0.31
CA MET A 103 -2.19 -4.13 0.57
C MET A 103 -2.66 -5.18 -0.44
N VAL A 104 -1.73 -5.78 -1.19
CA VAL A 104 -2.02 -6.78 -2.19
C VAL A 104 -1.29 -8.06 -1.85
N VAL A 105 -2.01 -9.17 -1.88
CA VAL A 105 -1.46 -10.52 -1.70
C VAL A 105 -1.62 -11.27 -3.02
N GLY A 106 -0.50 -11.60 -3.65
CA GLY A 106 -0.45 -12.26 -4.95
C GLY A 106 -0.28 -11.30 -6.13
N PHE A 107 -0.24 -11.87 -7.34
CA PHE A 107 -0.26 -11.17 -8.62
C PHE A 107 -1.25 -11.83 -9.60
N GLY A 108 -1.51 -11.17 -10.73
CA GLY A 108 -2.48 -11.60 -11.73
C GLY A 108 -3.90 -11.10 -11.46
N ALA A 109 -4.90 -11.87 -11.89
CA ALA A 109 -6.32 -11.49 -11.77
C ALA A 109 -6.74 -11.36 -10.29
N GLU A 110 -7.55 -10.35 -10.00
CA GLU A 110 -8.15 -10.16 -8.68
C GLU A 110 -9.17 -11.28 -8.40
N ILE A 111 -9.03 -11.94 -7.25
CA ILE A 111 -10.00 -12.92 -6.75
C ILE A 111 -11.01 -12.23 -5.84
N ALA A 112 -10.51 -11.39 -4.93
CA ALA A 112 -11.32 -10.75 -3.91
C ALA A 112 -10.69 -9.42 -3.48
N ARG A 113 -11.54 -8.48 -3.07
CA ARG A 113 -11.13 -7.21 -2.48
C ARG A 113 -12.01 -6.91 -1.27
N PHE A 114 -11.39 -6.54 -0.16
CA PHE A 114 -12.07 -6.22 1.08
C PHE A 114 -11.29 -5.17 1.87
N GLU A 115 -11.84 -4.72 2.99
CA GLU A 115 -11.18 -3.76 3.87
C GLU A 115 -10.91 -4.41 5.23
N LEU A 116 -9.66 -4.28 5.71
CA LEU A 116 -9.25 -4.75 7.02
C LEU A 116 -8.81 -3.55 7.87
N ARG A 117 -9.66 -3.11 8.81
CA ARG A 117 -9.38 -1.98 9.72
C ARG A 117 -8.91 -0.69 8.98
N GLY A 118 -9.61 -0.29 7.92
CA GLY A 118 -9.21 0.90 7.14
C GLY A 118 -7.97 0.68 6.27
N VAL A 119 -7.68 -0.57 5.89
CA VAL A 119 -6.68 -0.94 4.90
C VAL A 119 -7.38 -1.69 3.77
N PRO A 120 -7.40 -1.15 2.54
CA PRO A 120 -7.87 -1.88 1.37
C PRO A 120 -6.94 -3.08 1.11
N VAL A 121 -7.50 -4.29 1.09
CA VAL A 121 -6.79 -5.55 0.83
C VAL A 121 -7.30 -6.17 -0.47
N THR A 122 -6.38 -6.50 -1.37
CA THR A 122 -6.66 -7.17 -2.65
C THR A 122 -5.97 -8.53 -2.67
N LEU A 123 -6.74 -9.60 -2.87
CA LEU A 123 -6.23 -10.95 -3.09
C LEU A 123 -6.19 -11.24 -4.59
N LYS A 124 -5.06 -11.70 -5.09
CA LYS A 124 -4.85 -12.05 -6.50
C LYS A 124 -4.56 -13.54 -6.68
N MET A 125 -4.81 -14.03 -7.90
CA MET A 125 -4.80 -15.46 -8.24
C MET A 125 -3.52 -16.19 -7.87
N TYR A 126 -2.36 -15.58 -8.10
CA TYR A 126 -1.08 -16.27 -7.95
C TYR A 126 -0.29 -15.74 -6.76
N PRO A 127 -0.03 -16.56 -5.73
CA PRO A 127 0.68 -16.12 -4.53
C PRO A 127 2.18 -16.22 -4.68
N LEU A 128 2.79 -15.47 -5.60
CA LEU A 128 4.26 -15.45 -5.73
C LEU A 128 4.89 -14.13 -5.28
N ALA A 129 4.08 -13.08 -5.10
CA ALA A 129 4.51 -11.77 -4.65
C ALA A 129 3.38 -11.09 -3.90
N GLY A 130 3.69 -10.18 -3.00
CA GLY A 130 2.74 -9.27 -2.38
C GLY A 130 3.31 -7.85 -2.40
N TRP A 131 2.49 -6.90 -1.96
CA TRP A 131 2.99 -5.58 -1.64
C TRP A 131 2.09 -4.76 -0.73
N VAL A 132 2.68 -3.75 -0.10
CA VAL A 132 1.97 -2.69 0.61
C VAL A 132 2.36 -1.33 0.05
N VAL A 133 1.40 -0.41 0.02
CA VAL A 133 1.61 1.01 -0.32
C VAL A 133 1.51 1.85 0.96
N PRO A 134 2.59 1.94 1.76
CA PRO A 134 2.63 2.78 2.93
C PRO A 134 2.97 4.22 2.55
N VAL A 135 2.24 5.19 3.09
CA VAL A 135 2.43 6.62 2.80
C VAL A 135 2.65 7.38 4.11
N PRO A 136 3.84 7.99 4.31
CA PRO A 136 4.13 8.76 5.51
C PRO A 136 3.24 10.00 5.59
N ARG A 137 2.80 10.35 6.80
CA ARG A 137 2.02 11.58 7.06
C ARG A 137 2.86 12.77 7.52
N THR A 138 4.13 12.53 7.88
CA THR A 138 5.06 13.57 8.32
C THR A 138 6.49 13.27 7.87
N LEU A 139 7.33 14.30 7.75
CA LEU A 139 8.76 14.13 7.47
C LEU A 139 9.62 13.84 8.70
N ARG A 140 9.04 13.91 9.90
CA ARG A 140 9.77 13.72 11.16
C ARG A 140 10.27 12.30 11.23
N GLY A 141 11.58 12.11 11.21
CA GLY A 141 12.24 10.80 11.28
C GLY A 141 11.80 9.80 10.19
N VAL A 142 11.35 10.30 9.02
CA VAL A 142 10.79 9.46 7.95
C VAL A 142 11.75 8.36 7.48
N ARG A 143 13.06 8.63 7.43
CA ARG A 143 14.08 7.69 6.94
C ARG A 143 14.18 6.39 7.75
N TRP A 144 14.38 6.50 9.05
CA TRP A 144 14.49 5.32 9.91
C TRP A 144 13.12 4.63 10.07
N ARG A 145 12.03 5.39 10.07
CA ARG A 145 10.67 4.84 10.07
C ARG A 145 10.39 4.02 8.81
N SER A 146 10.77 4.52 7.64
CA SER A 146 10.71 3.76 6.38
C SER A 146 11.55 2.48 6.47
N ALA A 147 12.76 2.56 7.03
CA ALA A 147 13.59 1.38 7.19
C ALA A 147 12.93 0.32 8.11
N LEU A 148 12.27 0.74 9.19
CA LEU A 148 11.48 -0.16 10.03
C LEU A 148 10.29 -0.77 9.29
N VAL A 149 9.60 0.02 8.47
CA VAL A 149 8.50 -0.50 7.65
C VAL A 149 9.02 -1.57 6.69
N TYR A 150 10.13 -1.34 5.97
CA TYR A 150 10.73 -2.36 5.12
C TYR A 150 11.16 -3.61 5.91
N LEU A 151 11.73 -3.48 7.10
CA LEU A 151 12.12 -4.65 7.88
C LEU A 151 10.94 -5.39 8.51
N ALA A 152 9.75 -4.79 8.56
CA ALA A 152 8.61 -5.35 9.28
C ALA A 152 8.11 -6.68 8.70
N GLY A 153 8.14 -6.84 7.36
CA GLY A 153 7.78 -8.08 6.68
C GLY A 153 8.67 -9.25 7.13
N PRO A 154 10.00 -9.21 6.85
CA PRO A 154 10.92 -10.26 7.29
C PRO A 154 10.93 -10.49 8.81
N LEU A 155 10.77 -9.43 9.62
CA LEU A 155 10.72 -9.57 11.08
C LEU A 155 9.45 -10.29 11.56
N SER A 156 8.32 -10.13 10.86
CA SER A 156 7.08 -10.84 11.20
C SER A 156 7.19 -12.35 10.97
N GLU A 157 7.89 -12.76 9.93
CA GLU A 157 8.18 -14.17 9.63
C GLU A 157 9.18 -14.76 10.61
N LEU A 158 10.24 -14.02 10.97
CA LEU A 158 11.17 -14.42 12.03
C LEU A 158 10.46 -14.57 13.38
N ALA A 159 9.50 -13.70 13.68
CA ALA A 159 8.68 -13.83 14.88
C ALA A 159 7.83 -15.11 14.86
N LEU A 160 7.25 -15.46 13.71
CA LEU A 160 6.53 -16.74 13.54
C LEU A 160 7.46 -17.95 13.77
N VAL A 161 8.65 -17.93 13.18
CA VAL A 161 9.66 -18.99 13.39
C VAL A 161 10.02 -19.11 14.87
N ALA A 162 10.23 -18.00 15.56
CA ALA A 162 10.53 -17.97 16.99
C ALA A 162 9.39 -18.54 17.84
N VAL A 163 8.13 -18.20 17.51
CA VAL A 163 6.94 -18.71 18.19
C VAL A 163 6.81 -20.22 17.98
N LEU A 164 6.90 -20.70 16.73
CA LEU A 164 6.82 -22.13 16.42
C LEU A 164 7.93 -22.93 17.10
N GLY A 165 9.16 -22.43 17.08
CA GLY A 165 10.29 -23.04 17.77
C GLY A 165 10.12 -23.09 19.29
N SER A 166 9.50 -22.08 19.88
CA SER A 166 9.22 -22.05 21.32
C SER A 166 8.07 -22.98 21.72
N VAL A 167 7.04 -23.11 20.88
CA VAL A 167 5.87 -23.96 21.13
C VAL A 167 6.19 -25.44 20.90
N VAL A 168 6.90 -25.78 19.83
CA VAL A 168 7.28 -27.16 19.49
C VAL A 168 8.52 -27.62 20.25
N GLY A 169 9.41 -26.70 20.60
CA GLY A 169 10.72 -26.96 21.18
C GLY A 169 11.81 -26.96 20.11
N TRP A 170 12.89 -26.21 20.35
CA TRP A 170 13.98 -26.04 19.38
C TRP A 170 14.71 -27.34 19.07
N GLU A 171 14.91 -28.21 20.07
CA GLU A 171 15.55 -29.52 19.85
C GLU A 171 14.69 -30.39 18.92
N THR A 172 13.38 -30.45 19.16
CA THR A 172 12.43 -31.18 18.32
C THR A 172 12.38 -30.59 16.91
N MET A 173 12.33 -29.27 16.78
CA MET A 173 12.32 -28.58 15.48
C MET A 173 13.58 -28.81 14.65
N LEU A 174 14.73 -29.02 15.28
CA LEU A 174 16.01 -29.26 14.59
C LEU A 174 16.33 -30.75 14.39
N SER A 175 15.49 -31.64 14.93
CA SER A 175 15.63 -33.09 14.82
C SER A 175 14.78 -33.67 13.69
N ARG A 176 15.12 -34.88 13.22
CA ARG A 176 14.21 -35.66 12.37
C ARG A 176 13.00 -36.11 13.19
N SER A 177 11.82 -35.96 12.63
CA SER A 177 10.56 -36.33 13.26
C SER A 177 9.66 -37.05 12.27
N ASP A 178 8.94 -38.07 12.75
CA ASP A 178 7.87 -38.73 12.01
C ASP A 178 6.49 -38.13 12.32
N ALA A 179 6.42 -37.24 13.32
CA ALA A 179 5.18 -36.58 13.70
C ALA A 179 4.82 -35.50 12.66
N VAL A 180 3.71 -35.72 11.95
CA VAL A 180 3.22 -34.84 10.87
C VAL A 180 3.10 -33.38 11.30
N ALA A 181 2.65 -33.10 12.52
CA ALA A 181 2.54 -31.73 13.03
C ALA A 181 3.92 -31.03 13.18
N VAL A 182 4.95 -31.77 13.61
CA VAL A 182 6.32 -31.25 13.70
C VAL A 182 6.88 -31.01 12.29
N ILE A 183 6.64 -31.94 11.36
CA ILE A 183 7.06 -31.80 9.95
C ILE A 183 6.40 -30.59 9.31
N ALA A 184 5.11 -30.34 9.59
CA ALA A 184 4.41 -29.16 9.13
C ALA A 184 5.03 -27.87 9.69
N ALA A 185 5.30 -27.80 10.99
CA ALA A 185 5.96 -26.66 11.61
C ALA A 185 7.37 -26.43 11.02
N GLN A 186 8.14 -27.49 10.81
CA GLN A 186 9.45 -27.44 10.13
C GLN A 186 9.33 -26.89 8.71
N GLY A 187 8.36 -27.38 7.92
CA GLY A 187 8.10 -26.90 6.57
C GLY A 187 7.73 -25.41 6.51
N VAL A 188 6.88 -24.95 7.43
CA VAL A 188 6.54 -23.53 7.59
C VAL A 188 7.79 -22.71 7.94
N CYS A 189 8.60 -23.16 8.90
CA CYS A 189 9.81 -22.44 9.28
C CYS A 189 10.84 -22.38 8.15
N ILE A 190 11.01 -23.45 7.39
CA ILE A 190 11.92 -23.46 6.23
C ILE A 190 11.41 -22.49 5.16
N ALA A 191 10.12 -22.51 4.83
CA ALA A 191 9.53 -21.56 3.88
C ALA A 191 9.76 -20.11 4.32
N ALA A 192 9.46 -19.79 5.58
CA ALA A 192 9.64 -18.47 6.16
C ALA A 192 11.12 -18.02 6.11
N LEU A 193 12.06 -18.90 6.46
CA LEU A 193 13.48 -18.57 6.41
C LEU A 193 13.98 -18.33 4.99
N ILE A 194 13.49 -19.08 4.00
CA ILE A 194 13.79 -18.85 2.58
C ILE A 194 13.27 -17.48 2.15
N ASP A 195 12.05 -17.10 2.53
CA ASP A 195 11.47 -15.80 2.20
C ASP A 195 12.23 -14.65 2.86
N VAL A 196 12.49 -14.73 4.17
CA VAL A 196 13.30 -13.78 4.94
C VAL A 196 14.65 -13.55 4.28
N VAL A 197 15.39 -14.63 3.96
CA VAL A 197 16.70 -14.51 3.31
C VAL A 197 16.56 -13.86 1.93
N SER A 198 15.55 -14.26 1.15
CA SER A 198 15.32 -13.74 -0.19
C SER A 198 15.00 -12.25 -0.20
N ASN A 199 14.18 -11.78 0.76
CA ASN A 199 13.77 -10.38 0.91
C ASN A 199 14.83 -9.51 1.58
N LEU A 200 15.74 -10.08 2.38
CA LEU A 200 16.86 -9.32 2.96
C LEU A 200 18.09 -9.22 2.05
N ILE A 201 18.24 -10.08 1.03
CA ILE A 201 19.32 -9.94 0.06
C ILE A 201 19.08 -8.68 -0.78
N PRO A 202 20.01 -7.71 -0.80
CA PRO A 202 19.78 -6.43 -1.44
C PRO A 202 19.77 -6.54 -2.97
N ARG A 203 18.57 -6.62 -3.56
CA ARG A 203 18.34 -6.66 -5.01
C ARG A 203 17.34 -5.59 -5.43
N ALA A 204 17.55 -5.10 -6.65
CA ALA A 204 16.61 -4.25 -7.37
C ALA A 204 16.08 -5.01 -8.59
N VAL A 205 14.79 -4.90 -8.84
CA VAL A 205 14.11 -5.50 -9.99
C VAL A 205 13.50 -4.38 -10.81
N GLN A 206 13.80 -4.34 -12.10
CA GLN A 206 13.16 -3.39 -13.01
C GLN A 206 11.77 -3.89 -13.38
N THR A 207 10.77 -3.05 -13.14
CA THR A 207 9.36 -3.26 -13.49
C THR A 207 8.96 -2.24 -14.57
N GLU A 208 7.78 -2.40 -15.17
CA GLU A 208 7.29 -1.48 -16.20
C GLU A 208 7.12 -0.03 -15.67
N HIS A 209 6.85 0.11 -14.37
CA HIS A 209 6.60 1.40 -13.71
C HIS A 209 7.81 1.93 -12.92
N GLY A 210 8.96 1.28 -13.04
CA GLY A 210 10.22 1.72 -12.42
C GLY A 210 10.94 0.61 -11.66
N TRP A 211 11.76 0.98 -10.68
CA TRP A 211 12.51 0.02 -9.89
C TRP A 211 11.72 -0.40 -8.65
N SER A 212 11.51 -1.71 -8.51
CA SER A 212 11.12 -2.35 -7.25
C SER A 212 12.37 -2.82 -6.51
N TYR A 213 12.30 -2.85 -5.18
CA TYR A 213 13.41 -3.24 -4.33
C TYR A 213 12.95 -4.31 -3.35
N THR A 214 13.81 -5.30 -3.13
CA THR A 214 13.74 -6.16 -1.93
C THR A 214 13.76 -5.33 -0.65
N ASP A 215 13.16 -5.83 0.43
CA ASP A 215 13.10 -5.12 1.70
C ASP A 215 14.46 -4.76 2.28
N GLY A 216 15.44 -5.65 2.16
CA GLY A 216 16.81 -5.39 2.59
C GLY A 216 17.41 -4.17 1.88
N LEU A 217 17.25 -4.09 0.56
CA LEU A 217 17.69 -2.91 -0.20
C LEU A 217 16.83 -1.68 0.10
N GLY A 218 15.51 -1.85 0.24
CA GLY A 218 14.56 -0.80 0.61
C GLY A 218 14.93 -0.14 1.94
N ALA A 219 15.24 -0.95 2.96
CA ALA A 219 15.65 -0.48 4.28
C ALA A 219 16.96 0.31 4.23
N ILE A 220 17.97 -0.18 3.50
CA ILE A 220 19.25 0.52 3.34
C ILE A 220 19.04 1.85 2.60
N ARG A 221 18.31 1.82 1.48
CA ARG A 221 18.02 3.02 0.68
C ARG A 221 17.18 4.02 1.44
N ALA A 222 16.25 3.57 2.28
CA ALA A 222 15.39 4.43 3.07
C ALA A 222 16.19 5.38 3.98
N LEU A 223 17.35 4.92 4.49
CA LEU A 223 18.24 5.70 5.34
C LEU A 223 18.98 6.82 4.59
N THR A 224 19.20 6.66 3.27
CA THR A 224 19.94 7.62 2.45
C THR A 224 19.04 8.43 1.50
N LYS A 225 17.80 7.98 1.24
CA LYS A 225 16.83 8.63 0.36
C LYS A 225 16.65 10.13 0.71
N PRO A 226 16.73 11.04 -0.28
CA PRO A 226 16.52 12.48 -0.08
C PRO A 226 15.17 12.77 0.56
N ARG A 227 15.13 13.73 1.49
CA ARG A 227 13.87 14.14 2.15
C ARG A 227 12.84 14.70 1.18
N ALA A 228 13.28 15.33 0.09
CA ALA A 228 12.41 15.88 -0.94
C ALA A 228 11.53 14.80 -1.60
N GLU A 229 12.04 13.58 -1.78
CA GLU A 229 11.25 12.47 -2.34
C GLU A 229 10.14 12.01 -1.39
N TYR A 230 10.41 12.00 -0.08
CA TYR A 230 9.37 11.75 0.91
C TYR A 230 8.38 12.90 1.03
N ALA A 231 8.83 14.14 0.80
CA ALA A 231 7.96 15.32 0.85
C ALA A 231 6.84 15.23 -0.18
N ALA A 232 7.12 14.71 -1.38
CA ALA A 232 6.10 14.47 -2.40
C ALA A 232 5.01 13.49 -1.94
N GLN A 233 5.40 12.39 -1.28
CA GLN A 233 4.45 11.41 -0.72
C GLN A 233 3.58 12.04 0.37
N VAL A 234 4.22 12.68 1.36
CA VAL A 234 3.51 13.35 2.47
C VAL A 234 2.58 14.43 1.93
N ARG A 235 3.02 15.19 0.92
CA ARG A 235 2.23 16.24 0.29
C ARG A 235 0.95 15.69 -0.33
N SER A 236 1.04 14.60 -1.08
CA SER A 236 -0.15 13.99 -1.72
C SER A 236 -1.26 13.65 -0.71
N VAL A 237 -0.90 13.15 0.48
CA VAL A 237 -1.88 12.83 1.54
C VAL A 237 -2.59 14.08 2.05
N HIS A 238 -1.82 15.15 2.28
CA HIS A 238 -2.36 16.39 2.82
C HIS A 238 -3.16 17.18 1.78
N GLU A 239 -2.73 17.18 0.52
CA GLU A 239 -3.48 17.80 -0.57
C GLU A 239 -4.82 17.11 -0.79
N GLU A 240 -4.85 15.77 -0.80
CA GLU A 240 -6.11 15.01 -0.85
C GLU A 240 -7.02 15.37 0.34
N ALA A 241 -6.48 15.44 1.57
CA ALA A 241 -7.28 15.78 2.74
C ALA A 241 -7.87 17.21 2.67
N ILE A 242 -7.10 18.19 2.18
CA ILE A 242 -7.59 19.57 1.97
C ILE A 242 -8.68 19.59 0.92
N LEU A 243 -8.48 18.91 -0.21
CA LEU A 243 -9.44 18.90 -1.32
C LEU A 243 -10.73 18.15 -0.97
N ASP A 244 -10.63 17.03 -0.26
CA ASP A 244 -11.80 16.26 0.19
C ASP A 244 -12.64 17.07 1.21
N ALA A 245 -12.00 17.77 2.15
CA ALA A 245 -12.69 18.66 3.09
C ALA A 245 -13.34 19.87 2.39
N LEU A 246 -12.62 20.48 1.44
CA LEU A 246 -13.14 21.59 0.63
C LEU A 246 -14.35 21.16 -0.20
N ALA A 247 -14.28 19.99 -0.85
CA ALA A 247 -15.39 19.43 -1.63
C ALA A 247 -16.63 19.14 -0.75
N GLY A 248 -16.40 18.74 0.50
CA GLY A 248 -17.44 18.59 1.51
C GLY A 248 -17.98 19.91 2.07
N ARG A 249 -17.42 21.06 1.66
CA ARG A 249 -17.70 22.40 2.22
C ARG A 249 -17.49 22.48 3.74
N ASP A 250 -16.57 21.67 4.26
CA ASP A 250 -16.21 21.67 5.68
C ASP A 250 -15.12 22.72 5.93
N VAL A 251 -15.55 23.90 6.41
CA VAL A 251 -14.64 25.01 6.72
C VAL A 251 -13.62 24.63 7.78
N GLU A 252 -14.09 24.05 8.89
CA GLU A 252 -13.24 23.70 10.03
C GLU A 252 -12.29 22.55 9.66
N GLY A 253 -12.78 21.53 8.97
CA GLY A 253 -11.97 20.42 8.47
C GLY A 253 -10.92 20.88 7.46
N THR A 254 -11.23 21.83 6.60
CA THR A 254 -10.27 22.39 5.63
C THR A 254 -9.16 23.18 6.34
N LEU A 255 -9.52 23.97 7.36
CA LEU A 255 -8.55 24.72 8.17
C LEU A 255 -7.63 23.77 8.95
N ASP A 256 -8.20 22.77 9.63
CA ASP A 256 -7.45 21.74 10.35
C ASP A 256 -6.53 20.93 9.42
N ALA A 257 -7.01 20.55 8.21
CA ALA A 257 -6.19 19.90 7.20
C ALA A 257 -5.01 20.78 6.75
N CYS A 258 -5.25 22.08 6.53
CA CYS A 258 -4.21 23.05 6.21
C CYS A 258 -3.15 23.17 7.32
N GLU A 259 -3.56 23.24 8.60
CA GLU A 259 -2.63 23.29 9.74
C GLU A 259 -1.80 22.00 9.86
N LYS A 260 -2.44 20.84 9.73
CA LYS A 260 -1.76 19.54 9.75
C LYS A 260 -0.75 19.41 8.62
N ALA A 261 -1.09 19.89 7.43
CA ALA A 261 -0.20 19.90 6.28
C ALA A 261 1.03 20.78 6.53
N TYR A 262 0.82 21.99 7.05
CA TYR A 262 1.91 22.90 7.41
C TYR A 262 2.80 22.33 8.53
N ALA A 263 2.21 21.72 9.55
CA ALA A 263 2.96 21.06 10.62
C ALA A 263 3.81 19.88 10.11
N ALA A 264 3.34 19.16 9.09
CA ALA A 264 4.00 17.98 8.55
C ALA A 264 5.15 18.30 7.58
N LEU A 265 5.01 19.37 6.78
CA LEU A 265 5.91 19.70 5.67
C LEU A 265 6.63 21.04 5.83
N GLY A 266 6.20 21.89 6.77
CA GLY A 266 6.65 23.26 6.87
C GLY A 266 6.19 24.11 5.69
N ASP A 267 7.00 25.11 5.33
CA ASP A 267 6.64 26.10 4.31
C ASP A 267 6.90 25.61 2.87
N ASP A 268 6.34 24.46 2.50
CA ASP A 268 6.46 23.86 1.17
C ASP A 268 5.73 24.71 0.10
N PRO A 269 6.39 25.15 -0.99
CA PRO A 269 5.80 26.07 -1.96
C PRO A 269 4.55 25.53 -2.68
N HIS A 270 4.51 24.23 -2.96
CA HIS A 270 3.38 23.64 -3.69
C HIS A 270 2.16 23.54 -2.77
N LEU A 271 2.39 23.02 -1.56
CA LEU A 271 1.36 22.95 -0.54
C LEU A 271 0.81 24.35 -0.19
N ARG A 272 1.67 25.37 -0.11
CA ARG A 272 1.28 26.77 0.11
C ARG A 272 0.31 27.28 -0.97
N SER A 273 0.54 26.89 -2.23
CA SER A 273 -0.35 27.23 -3.33
C SER A 273 -1.71 26.57 -3.15
N THR A 274 -1.74 25.26 -2.85
CA THR A 274 -2.96 24.48 -2.64
C THR A 274 -3.78 25.01 -1.45
N MET A 275 -3.15 25.23 -0.30
CA MET A 275 -3.79 25.84 0.88
C MET A 275 -4.35 27.23 0.56
N GLY A 276 -3.56 28.08 -0.10
CA GLY A 276 -4.00 29.43 -0.46
C GLY A 276 -5.20 29.45 -1.40
N ALA A 277 -5.25 28.53 -2.37
CA ALA A 277 -6.41 28.37 -3.26
C ALA A 277 -7.65 27.89 -2.49
N ALA A 278 -7.52 26.86 -1.66
CA ALA A 278 -8.62 26.31 -0.87
C ALA A 278 -9.24 27.36 0.07
N LEU A 279 -8.41 28.11 0.80
CA LEU A 279 -8.91 29.15 1.71
C LEU A 279 -9.49 30.36 0.97
N THR A 280 -8.96 30.70 -0.21
CA THR A 280 -9.56 31.76 -1.06
C THR A 280 -10.97 31.38 -1.49
N GLU A 281 -11.18 30.11 -1.87
CA GLU A 281 -12.47 29.61 -2.28
C GLU A 281 -13.46 29.62 -1.11
N LEU A 282 -13.08 29.07 0.06
CA LEU A 282 -13.94 29.12 1.25
C LEU A 282 -14.29 30.55 1.66
N ARG A 283 -13.33 31.48 1.58
CA ARG A 283 -13.56 32.89 1.94
C ARG A 283 -14.63 33.56 1.10
N ARG A 284 -14.76 33.18 -0.17
CA ARG A 284 -15.81 33.72 -1.06
C ARG A 284 -17.21 33.29 -0.66
N GLU A 285 -17.33 32.19 0.08
CA GLU A 285 -18.61 31.62 0.47
C GLU A 285 -18.96 31.91 1.93
N THR A 286 -17.98 31.88 2.82
CA THR A 286 -18.16 32.00 4.26
C THR A 286 -17.05 32.85 4.89
N PRO A 287 -17.35 33.69 5.90
CA PRO A 287 -16.30 34.35 6.67
C PRO A 287 -15.36 33.32 7.32
N LEU A 288 -14.06 33.52 7.15
CA LEU A 288 -13.04 32.67 7.78
C LEU A 288 -12.50 33.34 9.03
N ASP A 289 -12.49 32.60 10.14
CA ASP A 289 -11.71 32.91 11.33
C ASP A 289 -10.36 32.19 11.26
N LEU A 290 -9.29 32.97 11.18
CA LEU A 290 -7.91 32.48 11.10
C LEU A 290 -7.12 32.80 12.37
N ASP A 291 -7.76 33.40 13.38
CA ASP A 291 -7.09 33.79 14.61
C ASP A 291 -6.68 32.56 15.41
N GLY A 292 -5.47 32.58 15.97
CA GLY A 292 -4.91 31.44 16.70
C GLY A 292 -4.50 30.24 15.83
N ARG A 293 -4.85 30.21 14.54
CA ARG A 293 -4.44 29.13 13.62
C ARG A 293 -2.95 29.14 13.35
N ALA A 294 -2.33 27.97 13.20
CA ALA A 294 -0.93 27.77 12.84
C ALA A 294 -0.76 27.62 11.31
N LEU A 295 -1.01 28.70 10.57
CA LEU A 295 -0.87 28.78 9.10
C LEU A 295 0.27 29.71 8.67
N PRO A 296 0.90 29.49 7.50
CA PRO A 296 1.90 30.41 6.95
C PRO A 296 1.32 31.81 6.71
N ASP A 297 2.09 32.86 6.99
CA ASP A 297 1.67 34.25 6.79
C ASP A 297 1.21 34.55 5.36
N ALA A 298 1.89 33.97 4.36
CA ALA A 298 1.54 34.13 2.96
C ALA A 298 0.16 33.55 2.64
N VAL A 299 -0.22 32.44 3.28
CA VAL A 299 -1.53 31.80 3.12
C VAL A 299 -2.61 32.66 3.80
N ARG A 300 -2.35 33.17 5.00
CA ARG A 300 -3.27 34.08 5.72
C ARG A 300 -3.53 35.36 4.94
N ARG A 301 -2.47 36.01 4.44
CA ARG A 301 -2.58 37.24 3.63
C ARG A 301 -3.44 37.00 2.40
N ARG A 302 -3.14 35.94 1.64
CA ARG A 302 -3.91 35.58 0.45
C ARG A 302 -5.40 35.34 0.75
N ALA A 303 -5.70 34.64 1.85
CA ALA A 303 -7.07 34.42 2.28
C ALA A 303 -7.77 35.73 2.73
N SER A 304 -7.03 36.67 3.35
CA SER A 304 -7.57 37.98 3.76
C SER A 304 -7.82 38.93 2.60
N GLU A 305 -7.05 38.82 1.52
CA GLU A 305 -7.19 39.61 0.28
C GLU A 305 -8.34 39.12 -0.62
N ALA A 306 -8.85 37.90 -0.37
CA ALA A 306 -9.96 37.36 -1.13
C ALA A 306 -11.26 38.15 -0.89
N PRO A 307 -12.12 38.32 -1.91
CA PRO A 307 -13.38 39.04 -1.75
C PRO A 307 -14.22 38.40 -0.64
N PRO A 308 -14.80 39.20 0.28
CA PRO A 308 -15.71 38.66 1.29
C PRO A 308 -16.94 38.06 0.62
N PRO A 309 -17.66 37.15 1.31
CA PRO A 309 -18.88 36.58 0.77
C PRO A 309 -19.89 37.68 0.48
N ALA A 310 -20.63 37.54 -0.62
CA ALA A 310 -21.69 38.49 -0.96
C ALA A 310 -22.66 38.60 0.22
N ALA A 311 -22.94 39.82 0.65
CA ALA A 311 -23.94 40.04 1.68
C ALA A 311 -25.25 39.39 1.23
N PRO A 312 -25.98 38.67 2.12
CA PRO A 312 -27.29 38.16 1.76
C PRO A 312 -28.10 39.34 1.25
N THR A 313 -28.56 39.26 0.00
CA THR A 313 -29.52 40.21 -0.55
C THR A 313 -30.67 40.23 0.42
N ARG A 314 -30.83 41.33 1.17
CA ARG A 314 -32.06 41.60 1.90
C ARG A 314 -33.15 41.52 0.84
N ASP A 315 -34.00 40.50 0.92
CA ASP A 315 -35.27 40.51 0.22
C ASP A 315 -36.00 41.75 0.71
N PHE A 316 -35.95 42.80 -0.12
CA PHE A 316 -36.84 43.93 -0.02
C PHE A 316 -38.18 43.46 -0.57
N ASP A 317 -38.88 42.60 0.17
CA ASP A 317 -40.27 42.32 -0.10
C ASP A 317 -41.00 41.99 1.20
N GLN A 318 -41.50 43.05 1.84
CA GLN A 318 -42.79 43.14 2.53
C GLN A 318 -42.81 44.44 3.35
N ASP A 319 -42.95 45.55 2.63
CA ASP A 319 -43.54 46.79 3.16
C ASP A 319 -44.10 47.54 1.95
N GLN A 320 -45.26 47.09 1.47
CA GLN A 320 -46.21 47.93 0.72
C GLN A 320 -47.62 47.55 1.16
N ASP A 321 -48.17 48.42 2.01
CA ASP A 321 -49.55 48.91 2.12
C ASP A 321 -50.75 47.93 2.00
#